data_AF-A0A1V4RVG5-F1
#
_entry.id   AF-A0A1V4RVG5-F1
#
_cell.length_a   1.000
_cell.length_b   1.000
_cell.length_c   1.000
_cell.angle_alpha   90.00
_cell.angle_beta   90.00
_cell.angle_gamma   90.00
#
_symmetry.space_group_name_H-M   'P 1'
#
loop_
_entity.id
_entity.type
_entity.pdbx_description
1 polymer ?
#
loop_
_entity_poly.entity_id
_entity_poly.type
_entity_poly.pdbx_seq_one_letter_code
_entity_poly.pdbx_strand_id
1 'polypeptide(L)' 'MKKIFKKFVLAKKYGNNVSHANNRTRRRFEPNLQRVRTLVNGKTKRILVCTSCIQAGKVMKVVH' A
#
# COMPACT_ATOMS: atom_id res chain seq x y z
N MET A 1 -7.76 -12.47 10.71
CA MET A 1 -7.24 -11.07 10.64
C MET A 1 -5.99 -10.90 9.76
N LYS A 2 -5.01 -11.82 9.78
CA LYS A 2 -3.74 -11.69 9.01
C LYS A 2 -3.91 -11.64 7.47
N LYS A 3 -4.94 -12.29 6.90
CA LYS A 3 -5.21 -12.30 5.44
C LYS A 3 -5.65 -10.95 4.85
N ILE A 4 -6.36 -10.12 5.62
CA ILE A 4 -6.85 -8.81 5.15
C ILE A 4 -5.68 -7.81 5.03
N PHE A 5 -4.78 -7.79 6.02
CA PHE A 5 -3.59 -6.92 6.00
C PHE A 5 -2.63 -7.27 4.85
N LYS A 6 -2.45 -8.57 4.55
CA LYS A 6 -1.55 -9.03 3.49
C LYS A 6 -2.04 -8.70 2.08
N LYS A 7 -3.34 -8.47 1.88
CA LYS A 7 -3.94 -8.15 0.57
C LYS A 7 -3.83 -6.66 0.19
N PHE A 8 -3.72 -5.75 1.17
CA PHE A 8 -3.60 -4.30 0.95
C PHE A 8 -2.16 -3.79 0.94
N VAL A 9 -1.22 -4.55 1.49
CA VAL A 9 0.21 -4.29 1.35
C VAL A 9 0.65 -4.95 0.05
N LEU A 10 0.60 -4.18 -1.05
CA LEU A 10 1.22 -4.57 -2.31
C LEU A 10 2.68 -5.00 -2.07
N ALA A 11 3.13 -6.03 -2.79
CA ALA A 11 4.48 -6.56 -2.67
C ALA A 11 5.51 -5.45 -2.92
N LYS A 12 6.49 -5.31 -2.02
CA LYS A 12 7.62 -4.38 -2.18
C LYS A 12 8.36 -4.76 -3.46
N LYS A 13 8.51 -3.81 -4.39
CA LYS A 13 9.28 -4.05 -5.60
C LYS A 13 10.74 -3.71 -5.33
N TYR A 14 11.65 -4.58 -5.75
CA TYR A 14 13.08 -4.36 -5.65
C TYR A 14 13.61 -3.96 -7.02
N GLY A 15 14.57 -3.04 -7.04
CA GLY A 15 15.29 -2.68 -8.26
C GLY A 15 16.59 -1.97 -7.94
N ASN A 16 17.16 -1.32 -8.94
CA ASN A 16 18.41 -0.57 -8.79
C ASN A 16 18.16 0.91 -9.07
N ASN A 17 18.87 1.79 -8.37
CA ASN A 17 19.10 3.15 -8.82
C ASN A 17 20.30 3.12 -9.78
N VAL A 18 20.14 3.69 -10.97
CA VAL A 18 21.15 3.70 -12.02
C VAL A 18 21.53 5.14 -12.28
N SER A 19 22.80 5.49 -12.05
CA SER A 19 23.31 6.84 -12.34
C SER A 19 23.62 7.01 -13.84
N HIS A 20 23.88 8.25 -14.26
CA HIS A 20 24.35 8.55 -15.62
C HIS A 20 25.64 7.79 -15.99
N ALA A 21 26.49 7.47 -15.02
CA ALA A 21 27.69 6.65 -15.20
C ALA A 21 27.42 5.13 -15.12
N ASN A 22 26.15 4.70 -15.16
CA ASN A 22 25.72 3.30 -15.04
C ASN A 22 26.05 2.61 -13.70
N ASN A 23 26.35 3.35 -12.63
CA ASN A 23 26.55 2.76 -11.31
C ASN A 23 25.20 2.28 -10.75
N ARG A 24 25.12 1.00 -10.38
CA ARG A 24 23.89 0.35 -9.91
C ARG A 24 23.90 0.17 -8.39
N THR A 25 23.04 0.88 -7.67
CA THR A 25 22.83 0.67 -6.23
C THR A 25 21.47 0.05 -5.97
N ARG A 26 21.35 -0.87 -4.99
CA ARG A 26 20.07 -1.53 -4.69
C ARG A 26 19.09 -0.54 -4.07
N ARG A 27 17.87 -0.46 -4.59
CA ARG A 27 16.78 0.33 -4.00
C ARG A 27 15.51 -0.49 -3.82
N ARG A 28 14.72 -0.09 -2.83
CA ARG A 28 13.38 -0.61 -2.59
C ARG A 28 12.37 0.40 -3.07
N PHE A 29 11.33 -0.06 -3.74
CA PHE A 29 10.17 0.72 -4.14
C PHE A 29 9.04 0.34 -3.19
N GLU A 30 8.80 1.20 -2.20
CA GLU A 30 7.71 1.01 -1.27
C GLU A 30 6.43 1.62 -1.85
N PRO A 31 5.29 0.90 -1.82
CA PRO A 31 4.03 1.46 -2.28
C PRO A 31 3.61 2.63 -1.38
N ASN A 32 2.90 3.62 -1.96
CA ASN A 32 2.34 4.71 -1.19
C ASN A 32 1.17 4.19 -0.32
N LEU A 33 1.46 3.90 0.94
CA LEU A 33 0.52 3.41 1.93
C LEU A 33 -0.05 4.57 2.73
N GLN A 34 -1.37 4.65 2.81
CA GLN A 34 -2.09 5.69 3.52
C GLN A 34 -2.91 5.10 4.67
N ARG A 35 -2.97 5.80 5.80
CA ARG A 35 -3.77 5.39 6.96
C ARG A 35 -5.19 5.90 6.78
N VAL A 36 -6.15 4.99 6.63
CA VAL A 36 -7.55 5.33 6.36
C VAL A 36 -8.50 4.64 7.35
N ARG A 37 -9.62 5.30 7.64
CA ARG A 37 -10.74 4.70 8.39
C ARG A 37 -11.61 3.92 7.42
N THR A 38 -11.79 2.64 7.69
CA THR A 38 -12.47 1.71 6.78
C THR A 38 -13.41 0.80 7.53
N LEU A 39 -14.52 0.45 6.91
CA LEU A 39 -15.46 -0.51 7.46
C LEU A 39 -15.03 -1.92 7.04
N VAL A 40 -14.49 -2.70 7.99
CA VAL A 40 -14.05 -4.08 7.74
C VAL A 40 -14.90 -5.00 8.59
N ASN A 41 -15.74 -5.82 7.95
CA ASN A 41 -16.67 -6.75 8.61
C ASN A 41 -17.57 -6.06 9.65
N GLY A 42 -18.21 -4.95 9.27
CA GLY A 42 -19.14 -4.21 10.15
C GLY A 42 -18.49 -3.36 11.23
N LYS A 43 -17.16 -3.42 11.41
CA LYS A 43 -16.43 -2.62 12.41
C LYS A 43 -15.55 -1.58 11.73
N THR A 44 -15.64 -0.34 12.19
CA THR A 44 -14.75 0.74 11.74
C THR A 44 -13.35 0.52 12.32
N LYS A 45 -12.36 0.36 11.45
CA LYS A 45 -10.96 0.17 11.83
C LYS A 45 -10.08 1.14 11.06
N ARG A 46 -8.96 1.53 11.68
CA ARG A 46 -7.88 2.25 11.00
C ARG A 46 -6.88 1.23 10.46
N ILE A 47 -6.72 1.19 9.15
CA ILE A 47 -5.78 0.28 8.48
C ILE A 47 -4.88 1.04 7.49
N LEU A 48 -3.74 0.44 7.19
CA LEU A 48 -2.84 0.89 6.12
C LEU A 48 -3.35 0.32 4.79
N VAL A 49 -3.60 1.20 3.83
CA VAL A 49 -4.15 0.84 2.52
C VAL A 49 -3.34 1.52 1.44
N CYS A 50 -3.08 0.81 0.34
CA CYS A 50 -2.41 1.37 -0.81
C CYS A 50 -3.28 2.43 -1.52
N THR A 51 -2.69 3.52 -2.02
CA THR A 51 -3.44 4.57 -2.73
C THR A 51 -4.17 4.04 -3.97
N SER A 52 -3.57 3.09 -4.71
CA SER A 52 -4.24 2.45 -5.85
C SER A 52 -5.42 1.57 -5.43
N CYS A 53 -5.38 0.98 -4.23
CA CYS A 53 -6.48 0.20 -3.66
C CYS A 53 -7.67 1.11 -3.31
N ILE A 54 -7.36 2.33 -2.81
CA ILE A 54 -8.35 3.38 -2.53
C ILE A 54 -9.00 3.84 -3.83
N GLN A 55 -8.19 4.15 -4.85
CA GLN A 55 -8.69 4.61 -6.15
C GLN A 55 -9.55 3.55 -6.84
N ALA A 56 -9.17 2.27 -6.75
CA ALA A 56 -9.91 1.16 -7.32
C ALA A 56 -11.19 0.77 -6.54
N GLY A 57 -11.57 1.51 -5.50
CA GLY A 57 -12.79 1.22 -4.72
C GLY A 57 -12.76 -0.09 -3.94
N LYS A 58 -11.59 -0.74 -3.81
CA LYS A 58 -11.42 -2.03 -3.12
C LYS A 58 -11.61 -1.92 -1.60
N VAL A 59 -11.71 -0.69 -1.10
CA VAL A 59 -11.87 -0.36 0.32
C VAL A 59 -12.96 0.66 0.48
N MET A 60 -13.96 0.33 1.29
CA MET A 60 -14.99 1.29 1.71
C MET A 60 -14.39 2.23 2.75
N LYS A 61 -14.09 3.46 2.31
CA LYS A 61 -13.79 4.57 3.22
C LYS A 61 -15.05 4.95 3.95
N VAL A 62 -14.98 5.00 5.27
CA VAL A 62 -16.02 5.66 6.07
C VAL A 62 -15.70 7.14 5.99
N VAL A 63 -16.38 7.83 5.09
CA VAL A 63 -16.41 9.29 5.04
C VAL A 63 -17.43 9.69 6.10
N HIS A 64 -16.99 10.46 7.09
CA HIS A 64 -17.90 11.06 8.07
C HIS A 64 -18.83 12.04 7.38
#